data_AF-A0A9D1V5G0-F1
#
_entry.id   AF-A0A9D1V5G0-F1
#
_cell.length_a   1.000
_cell.length_b   1.000
_cell.length_c   1.000
_cell.angle_alpha   90.00
_cell.angle_beta   90.00
_cell.angle_gamma   90.00
#
_symmetry.space_group_name_H-M   'P 1'
#
loop_
_entity.id
_entity.type
_entity.pdbx_description
1 polymer ?
#
loop_
_entity_poly.entity_id
_entity_poly.type
_entity_poly.pdbx_seq_one_letter_code
_entity_poly.pdbx_strand_id
1 'polypeptide(L)'
;MITKETFCAALGQILEQREIDAKVGAALESVGDGHFVFGCKNRYLTALLLVLKEAVNDQYDYIDWWLYDASPDYKVWTEDGTKEWCLKEPGALYDFIVAGT
;
A
#
# COMPACT_ATOMS: atom_id res chain seq x y z
N MET A 1 -6.08 5.66 16.85
CA MET A 1 -5.64 4.60 15.94
C MET A 1 -6.87 3.92 15.36
N ILE A 2 -6.97 3.79 14.03
CA ILE A 2 -8.09 3.06 13.41
C ILE A 2 -8.01 1.57 13.71
N THR A 3 -9.10 0.83 13.53
CA THR A 3 -9.06 -0.62 13.74
C THR A 3 -8.29 -1.31 12.62
N LYS A 4 -7.69 -2.46 12.95
CA LYS A 4 -7.06 -3.35 11.96
C LYS A 4 -8.01 -3.72 10.82
N GLU A 5 -9.28 -3.97 11.13
CA GLU A 5 -10.29 -4.31 10.13
C GLU A 5 -10.53 -3.17 9.14
N THR A 6 -10.69 -1.93 9.63
CA THR A 6 -10.83 -0.76 8.77
C THR A 6 -9.58 -0.50 7.94
N PHE A 7 -8.39 -0.69 8.50
CA PHE A 7 -7.12 -0.57 7.76
C PHE A 7 -7.03 -1.59 6.63
N CYS A 8 -7.29 -2.87 6.92
CA CYS A 8 -7.28 -3.93 5.93
C CYS A 8 -8.30 -3.67 4.81
N ALA A 9 -9.51 -3.23 5.17
CA ALA A 9 -10.54 -2.89 4.19
C ALA A 9 -10.09 -1.74 3.28
N ALA A 10 -9.53 -0.66 3.85
CA ALA A 10 -9.06 0.47 3.07
C ALA A 10 -7.94 0.10 2.10
N LEU A 11 -6.92 -0.63 2.56
CA LEU A 11 -5.83 -1.10 1.68
C LEU A 11 -6.34 -2.10 0.63
N GLY A 12 -7.24 -3.00 0.99
CA GLY A 12 -7.86 -3.93 0.05
C GLY A 12 -8.54 -3.19 -1.10
N GLN A 13 -9.35 -2.18 -0.80
CA GLN A 13 -10.00 -1.35 -1.82
C GLN A 13 -8.99 -0.58 -2.71
N ILE A 14 -7.88 -0.11 -2.14
CA ILE A 14 -6.80 0.53 -2.91
C ILE A 14 -6.17 -0.47 -3.90
N LEU A 15 -5.88 -1.69 -3.47
CA LEU A 15 -5.32 -2.73 -4.33
C LEU A 15 -6.30 -3.14 -5.45
N GLU A 16 -7.57 -3.35 -5.11
CA GLU A 16 -8.62 -3.66 -6.09
C GLU A 16 -8.75 -2.55 -7.14
N GLN A 17 -8.71 -1.27 -6.73
CA GLN A 17 -8.74 -0.15 -7.67
C GLN A 17 -7.49 -0.12 -8.56
N ARG A 18 -6.31 -0.47 -8.05
CA ARG A 18 -5.09 -0.55 -8.86
C ARG A 18 -5.15 -1.64 -9.92
N GLU A 19 -5.76 -2.77 -9.61
CA GLU A 19 -6.03 -3.83 -10.60
C GLU A 19 -6.98 -3.36 -11.70
N ILE A 20 -7.97 -2.52 -11.35
CA ILE A 20 -8.85 -1.87 -12.34
C ILE A 20 -8.04 -0.88 -13.20
N ASP A 21 -7.23 -0.03 -12.58
CA ASP A 21 -6.41 0.96 -13.28
C ASP A 21 -5.40 0.29 -14.24
N ALA A 22 -4.81 -0.84 -13.83
CA ALA A 22 -3.93 -1.65 -14.67
C ALA A 22 -4.65 -2.22 -15.90
N LYS A 23 -5.90 -2.70 -15.75
CA LYS A 23 -6.72 -3.17 -16.87
C LYS A 23 -7.05 -2.04 -17.85
N VAL A 24 -7.31 -0.84 -17.35
CA VAL A 24 -7.52 0.35 -18.20
C VAL A 24 -6.25 0.69 -18.97
N GLY A 25 -5.09 0.69 -18.31
CA GLY A 25 -3.79 0.88 -18.96
C GLY A 25 -3.56 -0.12 -20.09
N ALA A 26 -3.73 -1.42 -19.81
CA ALA A 26 -3.59 -2.48 -20.81
C ALA A 26 -4.58 -2.36 -21.98
N ALA A 27 -5.81 -1.92 -21.72
CA ALA A 27 -6.78 -1.66 -22.78
C ALA A 27 -6.36 -0.49 -23.68
N LEU A 28 -5.77 0.56 -23.13
CA LEU A 28 -5.27 1.70 -23.91
C LEU A 28 -4.05 1.31 -24.76
N GLU A 29 -3.16 0.46 -24.25
CA GLU A 29 -2.04 -0.11 -25.02
C GLU A 29 -2.52 -0.90 -26.26
N SER A 30 -3.72 -1.48 -26.22
CA SER A 30 -4.27 -2.21 -27.38
C SER A 30 -4.71 -1.31 -28.54
N VAL A 31 -4.88 0.00 -28.29
CA VAL A 31 -5.37 0.97 -29.29
C VAL A 31 -4.36 2.08 -29.61
N GLY A 32 -3.19 2.10 -28.95
CA GLY A 32 -2.14 3.09 -29.20
C GLY A 32 -0.79 2.66 -28.61
N ASP A 33 0.30 3.18 -29.19
CA ASP A 33 1.68 2.84 -28.83
C ASP A 33 2.24 3.72 -27.68
N GLY A 34 1.36 4.14 -26.78
CA GLY A 34 1.69 4.99 -25.64
C GLY A 34 1.78 4.21 -24.35
N HIS A 35 2.67 4.61 -23.44
CA HIS A 35 2.69 4.06 -22.07
C HIS A 35 1.68 4.80 -21.19
N PHE A 36 0.49 4.24 -21.05
CA PHE A 36 -0.63 4.87 -20.33
C PHE A 36 -0.69 4.40 -18.88
N VAL A 37 -0.28 5.27 -17.95
CA VAL A 37 -0.40 5.01 -16.51
C VAL A 37 -1.68 5.66 -15.98
N PHE A 38 -2.76 4.88 -15.91
CA PHE A 38 -4.02 5.32 -15.33
C PHE A 38 -3.92 5.42 -13.80
N GLY A 39 -4.66 6.36 -13.20
CA GLY A 39 -4.61 6.60 -11.74
C GLY A 39 -3.37 7.34 -11.25
N CYS A 40 -2.41 7.68 -12.12
CA CYS A 40 -1.27 8.50 -11.72
C CYS A 40 -1.75 9.90 -11.28
N LYS A 41 -1.20 10.42 -10.17
CA LYS A 41 -1.61 11.71 -9.58
C LYS A 41 -3.08 11.77 -9.12
N ASN A 42 -3.67 10.63 -8.74
CA ASN A 42 -5.00 10.57 -8.15
C ASN A 42 -5.05 11.30 -6.79
N ARG A 43 -5.65 12.49 -6.78
CA ARG A 43 -5.75 13.34 -5.57
C ARG A 43 -6.57 12.70 -4.45
N TYR A 44 -7.56 11.87 -4.77
CA TYR A 44 -8.32 11.15 -3.75
C TYR A 44 -7.46 10.10 -3.06
N LEU A 45 -6.67 9.33 -3.84
CA LEU A 45 -5.71 8.38 -3.27
C LEU A 45 -4.67 9.10 -2.41
N THR A 46 -4.12 10.22 -2.89
CA THR A 46 -3.17 11.02 -2.10
C THR A 46 -3.77 11.48 -0.77
N ALA A 47 -4.99 12.03 -0.78
CA ALA A 47 -5.66 12.47 0.45
C ALA A 47 -5.99 11.30 1.38
N LEU A 48 -6.40 10.16 0.83
CA LEU A 48 -6.68 8.96 1.61
C LEU A 48 -5.43 8.41 2.29
N LEU A 49 -4.32 8.29 1.56
CA LEU A 49 -3.05 7.81 2.12
C LEU A 49 -2.53 8.75 3.22
N LEU A 50 -2.66 10.06 3.03
CA LEU A 50 -2.30 11.04 4.07
C LEU A 50 -3.05 10.77 5.38
N VAL A 51 -4.37 10.59 5.32
CA VAL A 51 -5.20 10.32 6.50
C VAL A 51 -4.92 8.93 7.05
N LEU A 52 -4.73 7.92 6.20
CA LEU A 52 -4.50 6.53 6.61
C LEU A 52 -3.19 6.39 7.38
N LYS A 53 -2.11 7.01 6.89
CA LYS A 53 -0.79 7.05 7.55
C LYS A 53 -0.89 7.70 8.93
N GLU A 54 -1.51 8.87 9.03
CA GLU A 54 -1.75 9.55 10.30
C GLU A 54 -2.58 8.67 11.26
N ALA A 55 -3.60 7.99 10.73
CA ALA A 55 -4.53 7.18 11.51
C ALA A 55 -3.89 5.94 12.18
N VAL A 56 -2.77 5.44 11.64
CA VAL A 56 -1.98 4.34 12.24
C VAL A 56 -0.62 4.78 12.76
N ASN A 57 -0.33 6.09 12.75
CA ASN A 57 0.97 6.66 13.13
C ASN A 57 2.15 6.05 12.34
N ASP A 58 1.99 5.93 11.03
CA ASP A 58 3.04 5.44 10.11
C ASP A 58 4.15 6.48 9.93
N GLN A 59 5.13 6.49 10.84
CA GLN A 59 6.20 7.50 10.87
C GLN A 59 7.31 7.29 9.85
N TYR A 60 7.37 6.11 9.23
CA TYR A 60 8.47 5.71 8.35
C TYR A 60 7.98 5.36 6.93
N ASP A 61 6.81 5.85 6.55
CA ASP A 61 6.20 5.66 5.23
C ASP A 61 6.08 4.18 4.82
N TYR A 62 5.83 3.29 5.78
CA TYR A 62 5.70 1.85 5.53
C TYR A 62 4.53 1.53 4.61
N ILE A 63 3.44 2.30 4.65
CA ILE A 63 2.30 2.12 3.74
C ILE A 63 2.70 2.41 2.29
N ASP A 64 3.47 3.48 2.03
CA ASP A 64 3.90 3.81 0.67
C ASP A 64 4.92 2.80 0.17
N TRP A 65 5.92 2.47 1.00
CA TRP A 65 6.87 1.41 0.68
C TRP A 65 6.14 0.12 0.35
N TRP A 66 5.14 -0.27 1.15
CA TRP A 66 4.37 -1.49 0.93
C TRP A 66 3.61 -1.50 -0.40
N LEU A 67 3.07 -0.34 -0.80
CA LEU A 67 2.29 -0.20 -2.03
C LEU A 67 3.14 -0.11 -3.31
N TYR A 68 4.37 0.38 -3.21
CA TYR A 68 5.14 0.77 -4.41
C TYR A 68 6.52 0.12 -4.50
N ASP A 69 7.18 -0.13 -3.37
CA ASP A 69 8.61 -0.45 -3.32
C ASP A 69 8.92 -1.77 -2.60
N ALA A 70 7.92 -2.45 -2.04
CA ALA A 70 8.11 -3.68 -1.29
C ALA A 70 8.79 -4.75 -2.14
N SER A 71 9.77 -5.41 -1.54
CA SER A 71 10.40 -6.57 -2.15
C SER A 71 9.36 -7.67 -2.37
N PRO A 72 9.53 -8.56 -3.37
CA PRO A 72 8.55 -9.61 -3.68
C PRO A 72 8.23 -10.55 -2.50
N ASP A 73 9.13 -10.65 -1.53
CA ASP A 73 8.97 -11.45 -0.33
C ASP A 73 8.30 -10.70 0.83
N TYR A 74 8.18 -9.36 0.77
CA TYR A 74 7.58 -8.50 1.78
C TYR A 74 8.16 -8.72 3.19
N LYS A 75 9.46 -9.01 3.27
CA LYS A 75 10.14 -9.31 4.54
C LYS A 75 10.85 -8.08 5.10
N VAL A 76 10.56 -7.76 6.35
CA VAL A 76 11.30 -6.74 7.11
C VAL A 76 11.78 -7.32 8.43
N TRP A 77 12.87 -6.78 8.94
CA TRP A 77 13.43 -7.15 10.23
C TRP A 77 13.28 -5.98 11.19
N THR A 78 13.07 -6.28 12.47
CA THR A 78 13.24 -5.28 13.52
C THR A 78 14.67 -4.74 13.54
N GLU A 79 14.88 -3.51 14.01
CA GLU A 79 16.21 -2.88 14.01
C GLU A 79 17.27 -3.71 14.76
N ASP A 80 16.87 -4.41 15.81
CA ASP A 80 17.72 -5.32 16.59
C ASP A 80 18.02 -6.66 15.88
N GLY A 81 17.42 -6.89 14.71
CA GLY A 81 17.56 -8.11 13.91
C GLY A 81 16.94 -9.36 14.53
N THR A 82 16.16 -9.24 15.62
CA THR A 82 15.67 -10.41 16.36
C THR A 82 14.37 -10.98 15.82
N LYS A 83 13.56 -10.15 15.14
CA LYS A 83 12.24 -10.54 14.64
C LYS A 83 12.09 -10.23 13.16
N GLU A 84 11.79 -11.26 12.39
CA GLU A 84 11.34 -11.15 11.00
C GLU A 84 9.82 -10.95 10.95
N TRP A 85 9.36 -10.06 10.09
CA TRP A 85 7.97 -9.85 9.77
C TRP A 85 7.72 -10.12 8.28
N CYS A 86 6.70 -10.93 8.00
CA CYS A 86 6.18 -11.15 6.65
C CYS A 86 4.97 -10.24 6.44
N LEU A 87 5.15 -9.17 5.69
CA LEU A 87 4.15 -8.12 5.52
C LEU A 87 3.25 -8.35 4.30
N LYS A 88 3.14 -9.55 3.75
CA LYS A 88 2.35 -9.80 2.53
C LYS A 88 0.88 -9.41 2.63
N GLU A 89 0.33 -9.48 3.84
CA GLU A 89 -1.07 -9.17 4.10
C GLU A 89 -1.19 -7.78 4.76
N PRO A 90 -2.20 -6.97 4.41
CA PRO A 90 -2.46 -5.68 5.04
C PRO A 90 -2.52 -5.75 6.57
N GLY A 91 -3.06 -6.85 7.12
CA GLY A 91 -3.13 -7.05 8.56
C GLY A 91 -1.76 -7.19 9.23
N ALA A 92 -0.79 -7.80 8.55
CA ALA A 92 0.57 -7.91 9.06
C ALA A 92 1.30 -6.56 9.02
N LEU A 93 1.08 -5.77 7.97
CA LEU A 93 1.55 -4.38 7.90
C LEU A 93 0.99 -3.53 9.04
N TYR A 94 -0.31 -3.63 9.33
CA TYR A 94 -0.92 -2.93 10.46
C TYR A 94 -0.24 -3.31 11.78
N ASP A 95 -0.11 -4.61 12.06
CA ASP A 95 0.51 -5.07 13.31
C ASP A 95 1.96 -4.61 13.43
N PHE A 96 2.69 -4.57 12.33
CA PHE A 96 4.07 -4.11 12.29
C PHE A 96 4.19 -2.61 12.61
N ILE A 97 3.39 -1.77 11.94
CA ILE A 97 3.39 -0.31 12.18
C ILE A 97 3.03 -0.03 13.64
N VAL A 98 1.95 -0.63 14.13
CA VAL A 98 1.46 -0.41 15.50
C VAL A 98 2.38 -0.99 16.56
N ALA A 99 3.13 -2.07 16.27
CA ALA A 99 4.13 -2.59 17.20
C ALA A 99 5.38 -1.70 17.32
N GLY A 100 5.64 -0.84 16.32
CA GLY A 100 6.77 0.10 16.29
C GLY A 100 6.48 1.47 16.88
N THR A 101 5.24 1.74 17.30
CA THR A 101 4.79 3.00 17.91
C THR A 101 4.62 2.87 19.42
#